data_AF-E2BGF2-F1
#
_entry.id   AF-E2BGF2-F1
#
_cell.length_a   1.000
_cell.length_b   1.000
_cell.length_c   1.000
_cell.angle_alpha   90.00
_cell.angle_beta   90.00
_cell.angle_gamma   90.00
#
_symmetry.space_group_name_H-M   'P 1'
#
loop_
_entity.id
_entity.type
_entity.pdbx_description
1 polymer ?
#
loop_
_entity_poly.entity_id
_entity_poly.type
_entity_poly.pdbx_seq_one_letter_code
_entity_poly.pdbx_strand_id
1 'polypeptide(L)' 'IIVGWARAMVKVLEDRPLRCYRCLRYGHMAVTCQTDNGLAGHCFRCGGAGHVAKGCTEAVRCPLYHHEGKRTD' A
#
# COMPACT_ATOMS: atom_id res chain seq x y z
N ILE A 1 27.22 -17.78 26.12
CA ILE A 1 26.56 -17.27 24.90
C ILE A 1 27.63 -16.58 24.07
N ILE A 2 27.91 -17.06 22.86
CA ILE A 2 28.89 -16.44 21.96
C ILE A 2 28.12 -15.49 21.07
N VAL A 3 28.44 -14.19 21.16
CA VAL A 3 27.91 -13.16 20.27
C VAL A 3 29.00 -12.83 19.27
N GLY A 4 28.71 -12.89 17.98
CA GLY A 4 29.66 -12.65 16.91
C GLY A 4 29.07 -11.79 15.80
N TRP A 5 29.92 -11.18 15.00
CA TRP A 5 29.53 -10.37 13.87
C TRP A 5 29.32 -11.22 12.60
N ALA A 6 28.25 -10.93 11.85
CA ALA A 6 28.00 -11.50 10.53
C ALA A 6 28.03 -10.39 9.47
N ARG A 7 28.40 -10.75 8.23
CA ARG A 7 28.36 -9.84 7.08
C ARG A 7 27.17 -10.21 6.20
N ALA A 8 26.39 -9.21 5.79
CA ALA A 8 25.31 -9.36 4.82
C ALA A 8 25.57 -8.44 3.63
N MET A 9 25.30 -8.95 2.42
CA MET A 9 25.38 -8.17 1.19
C MET A 9 24.06 -7.41 1.00
N VAL A 10 24.14 -6.12 0.70
CA VAL A 10 22.97 -5.28 0.42
C VAL A 10 23.02 -4.83 -1.04
N LYS A 11 21.90 -4.99 -1.75
CA LYS A 11 21.71 -4.38 -3.07
C LYS A 11 21.06 -3.01 -2.86
N VAL A 12 21.69 -1.95 -3.37
CA VAL A 12 21.08 -0.62 -3.38
C VAL A 12 19.90 -0.65 -4.37
N LEU A 13 18.72 -0.35 -3.86
CA LEU A 13 17.51 -0.16 -4.67
C LEU A 13 17.38 1.32 -5.02
N GLU A 14 16.71 1.61 -6.13
CA GLU A 14 16.31 2.98 -6.46
C GLU A 14 15.37 3.54 -5.38
N ASP A 15 15.31 4.87 -5.31
CA ASP A 15 14.44 5.56 -4.37
C ASP A 15 12.98 5.17 -4.61
N ARG A 16 12.33 4.69 -3.55
CA ARG A 16 10.93 4.30 -3.61
C ARG A 16 10.08 5.54 -3.90
N PRO A 17 9.32 5.57 -5.02
CA PRO A 17 8.53 6.73 -5.37
C PRO A 17 7.46 7.03 -4.31
N LEU A 18 7.24 8.32 -4.08
CA LEU A 18 6.27 8.80 -3.10
C LEU A 18 4.86 8.41 -3.52
N ARG A 19 4.19 7.59 -2.70
CA ARG A 19 2.82 7.11 -2.94
C ARG A 19 1.90 7.50 -1.79
N CYS A 20 0.76 8.11 -2.13
CA CYS A 20 -0.26 8.49 -1.19
C CYS A 20 -0.94 7.25 -0.60
N TYR A 21 -1.06 7.14 0.72
CA TYR A 21 -1.74 6.00 1.35
C TYR A 21 -3.28 6.13 1.37
N ARG A 22 -3.83 7.32 1.04
CA ARG A 22 -5.29 7.56 0.97
C ARG A 22 -5.88 7.18 -0.39
N CYS A 23 -5.18 7.48 -1.48
CA CYS A 23 -5.66 7.23 -2.85
C CYS A 23 -4.73 6.35 -3.68
N LEU A 24 -3.61 5.86 -3.12
CA LEU A 24 -2.62 4.99 -3.78
C LEU A 24 -1.99 5.55 -5.07
N ARG A 25 -2.14 6.85 -5.35
CA ARG A 25 -1.47 7.55 -6.47
C ARG A 25 -0.09 8.06 -6.06
N TYR A 26 0.78 8.24 -7.05
CA TYR A 26 2.12 8.80 -6.86
C TYR A 26 2.11 10.34 -6.77
N GLY A 27 3.20 10.91 -6.27
CA GLY A 27 3.49 12.34 -6.32
C GLY A 27 3.01 13.15 -5.11
N HIS A 28 2.32 12.55 -4.14
CA HIS A 28 1.86 13.26 -2.94
C HIS A 28 1.67 12.33 -1.73
N MET A 29 1.54 12.92 -0.54
CA MET A 29 1.18 12.22 0.70
C MET A 29 -0.30 12.43 1.04
N ALA A 30 -0.86 11.63 1.95
CA ALA A 30 -2.27 11.78 2.32
C ALA A 30 -2.61 13.14 2.93
N VAL A 31 -1.64 13.81 3.55
CA VAL A 31 -1.82 15.17 4.11
C VAL A 31 -2.13 16.21 3.03
N THR A 32 -1.60 16.04 1.82
CA THR A 32 -1.84 16.90 0.66
C THR A 32 -2.83 16.27 -0.33
N CYS A 33 -3.51 15.21 0.05
CA CYS A 33 -4.44 14.50 -0.84
C CYS A 33 -5.78 15.23 -0.90
N GLN A 34 -6.15 15.65 -2.11
CA GLN A 34 -7.39 16.38 -2.41
C GLN A 34 -8.57 15.46 -2.77
N THR A 35 -8.40 14.14 -2.70
CA THR A 35 -9.48 13.21 -3.00
C THR A 35 -10.44 13.09 -1.81
N ASP A 36 -11.71 13.42 -2.05
CA ASP A 36 -12.80 13.26 -1.09
C ASP A 36 -13.08 11.76 -0.91
N ASN A 37 -12.55 11.18 0.17
CA ASN A 37 -12.74 9.79 0.62
C ASN A 37 -12.05 8.64 -0.13
N GLY A 38 -11.38 8.84 -1.27
CA GLY A 38 -10.44 7.89 -1.91
C GLY A 38 -10.66 6.40 -1.58
N LEU A 39 -9.69 5.76 -0.91
CA LEU A 39 -9.79 4.39 -0.38
C LEU A 39 -10.01 4.36 1.14
N ALA A 40 -10.49 5.44 1.74
CA ALA A 40 -10.69 5.51 3.18
C ALA A 40 -11.74 4.50 3.63
N GLY A 41 -11.39 3.63 4.59
CA GLY A 41 -12.27 2.57 5.07
C GLY A 41 -12.36 1.33 4.16
N HIS A 42 -11.60 1.31 3.04
CA HIS A 42 -11.45 0.14 2.20
C HIS A 42 -10.29 -0.75 2.68
N CYS A 43 -10.49 -2.06 2.55
CA CYS A 43 -9.49 -3.06 2.86
C CYS A 43 -8.35 -3.03 1.84
N PHE A 44 -7.12 -2.77 2.29
CA PHE A 44 -5.93 -2.77 1.42
C PHE A 44 -5.63 -4.13 0.77
N ARG A 45 -6.24 -5.22 1.23
CA ARG A 45 -6.05 -6.57 0.66
C ARG A 45 -7.00 -6.84 -0.50
N CYS A 46 -8.29 -6.58 -0.34
CA CYS A 46 -9.32 -6.99 -1.31
C CYS A 46 -10.08 -5.81 -1.94
N GLY A 47 -9.93 -4.60 -1.42
CA GLY A 47 -10.65 -3.40 -1.85
C GLY A 47 -12.05 -3.22 -1.25
N GLY A 48 -12.62 -4.22 -0.58
CA GLY A 48 -13.96 -4.12 0.01
C GLY A 48 -14.02 -3.16 1.21
N ALA A 49 -15.19 -2.58 1.48
CA ALA A 49 -15.40 -1.69 2.62
C ALA A 49 -15.80 -2.46 3.91
N GLY A 50 -15.78 -1.77 5.06
CA GLY A 50 -16.33 -2.28 6.32
C GLY A 50 -15.39 -3.21 7.11
N HIS A 51 -14.16 -3.41 6.65
CA HIS A 51 -13.14 -4.16 7.39
C HIS A 51 -11.73 -3.71 7.00
N VAL A 52 -10.76 -4.04 7.85
CA VAL A 52 -9.33 -3.79 7.60
C VAL A 52 -8.63 -5.04 7.06
N ALA A 53 -7.46 -4.88 6.45
CA ALA A 53 -6.69 -6.00 5.91
C ALA A 53 -6.29 -7.04 6.97
N LYS A 54 -6.18 -6.61 8.25
CA LYS A 54 -5.93 -7.49 9.39
C LYS A 54 -7.16 -8.38 9.62
N GLY A 55 -7.07 -9.65 9.21
CA GLY A 55 -8.15 -10.62 9.30
C GLY A 55 -8.97 -10.79 8.01
N CYS A 56 -8.62 -10.10 6.93
CA CYS A 56 -9.27 -10.31 5.63
C CYS A 56 -8.81 -11.65 5.01
N THR A 57 -9.76 -12.56 4.79
CA THR A 57 -9.56 -13.88 4.16
C THR A 57 -9.84 -13.88 2.65
N GLU A 58 -10.33 -12.78 2.11
CA GLU A 58 -10.60 -12.63 0.68
C GLU A 58 -9.33 -12.69 -0.18
N ALA A 59 -9.55 -13.01 -1.46
CA ALA A 59 -8.51 -12.97 -2.47
C ALA A 59 -7.88 -11.57 -2.58
N VAL A 60 -6.56 -11.53 -2.73
CA VAL A 60 -5.83 -10.27 -2.90
C VAL A 60 -6.25 -9.64 -4.23
N ARG A 61 -6.69 -8.39 -4.18
CA ARG A 61 -7.05 -7.59 -5.36
C ARG A 61 -6.49 -6.19 -5.22
N CYS A 62 -6.26 -5.55 -6.36
CA CYS A 62 -5.85 -4.15 -6.38
C CYS A 62 -7.02 -3.28 -5.86
N PRO A 63 -6.85 -2.53 -4.75
CA PRO A 63 -7.92 -1.68 -4.22
C PRO A 63 -8.34 -0.59 -5.21
N LEU A 64 -7.40 -0.11 -6.03
CA LEU A 64 -7.69 0.85 -7.10
C LEU A 64 -8.59 0.27 -8.20
N TYR A 65 -8.43 -1.03 -8.51
CA TYR A 65 -9.32 -1.69 -9.45
C TYR A 65 -10.74 -1.80 -8.90
N HIS A 66 -10.89 -2.07 -7.59
CA HIS A 66 -12.21 -2.11 -6.97
C HIS A 66 -12.89 -0.73 -6.93
N HIS A 67 -12.12 0.33 -6.64
CA HIS A 67 -12.67 1.69 -6.51
C HIS A 67 -12.88 2.40 -7.85
N GLU A 68 -11.99 2.22 -8.83
CA GLU A 68 -11.98 2.98 -10.09
C GLU A 68 -12.07 2.12 -11.36
N GLY A 69 -12.10 0.79 -11.24
CA GLY A 69 -12.14 -0.13 -12.39
C GLY A 69 -10.86 -0.18 -13.23
N LYS A 70 -9.79 0.51 -12.80
CA LYS A 70 -8.52 0.60 -13.54
C LYS A 70 -7.44 -0.24 -12.89
N ARG A 71 -6.73 -1.03 -13.69
CA ARG A 71 -5.46 -1.65 -13.27
C ARG A 71 -4.38 -0.57 -13.31
N THR A 72 -3.54 -0.52 -12.30
CA THR A 72 -2.33 0.30 -12.33
C THR A 72 -1.16 -0.60 -12.71
N ASP A 73 -0.32 -0.09 -13.60
CA ASP A 73 0.99 -0.67 -13.93
C ASP A 73 1.99 -0.51 -12.78
#